data_AF-A0A9X2BKY0-F1
#
_entry.id   AF-A0A9X2BKY0-F1
#
_cell.length_a   1.000
_cell.length_b   1.000
_cell.length_c   1.000
_cell.angle_alpha   90.00
_cell.angle_beta   90.00
_cell.angle_gamma   90.00
#
_symmetry.space_group_name_H-M   'P 1'
#
loop_
_entity.id
_entity.type
_entity.pdbx_description
1 polymer ?
#
loop_
_entity_poly.entity_id
_entity_poly.type
_entity_poly.pdbx_seq_one_letter_code
_entity_poly.pdbx_strand_id
1 'polypeptide(L)'
;RYVQGGNMIKQPPYDVTMGEVGEVAPPYVRYISISSLKLGGNLEQLKALGYKSEIPISANSPEEEKELVLKLMLKLNKQGFAFSYDFKVAVSPSSFMMELLENDVLTTSFNEISWSGKDRWKLTKFEYQPST
;
A
#
# COMPACT_ATOMS: atom_id res chain seq x y z
N ARG A 1 36.33 20.35 -15.41
CA ARG A 1 35.56 20.66 -16.64
C ARG A 1 34.18 20.02 -16.47
N TYR A 2 33.14 20.84 -16.62
CA TYR A 2 31.69 20.66 -16.40
C TYR A 2 31.07 19.53 -17.26
N VAL A 3 29.90 18.91 -17.02
CA VAL A 3 28.54 19.34 -16.56
C VAL A 3 27.76 18.11 -15.99
N GLN A 4 27.02 18.19 -14.88
CA GLN A 4 25.57 18.46 -14.73
C GLN A 4 24.64 17.67 -15.69
N GLY A 5 23.83 16.74 -15.15
CA GLY A 5 22.71 16.14 -15.88
C GLY A 5 22.12 14.88 -15.23
N GLY A 6 20.98 15.05 -14.54
CA GLY A 6 20.14 13.94 -14.09
C GLY A 6 19.58 14.20 -12.70
N ASN A 7 18.40 14.82 -12.61
CA ASN A 7 17.60 14.90 -11.39
C ASN A 7 17.68 13.55 -10.65
N MET A 8 18.34 13.53 -9.49
CA MET A 8 18.08 12.51 -8.49
C MET A 8 16.61 12.71 -8.14
N ILE A 9 15.73 11.86 -8.67
CA ILE A 9 14.39 11.69 -8.11
C ILE A 9 14.67 11.46 -6.62
N LYS A 10 14.27 12.42 -5.77
CA LYS A 10 14.31 12.27 -4.32
C LYS A 10 13.35 11.14 -3.99
N GLN A 11 13.75 9.90 -4.23
CA GLN A 11 12.99 8.76 -3.76
C GLN A 11 12.99 8.91 -2.24
N PRO A 12 11.82 8.96 -1.60
CA PRO A 12 11.76 8.98 -0.15
C PRO A 12 12.60 7.81 0.36
N PRO A 13 13.33 7.99 1.49
CA PRO A 13 14.18 6.94 2.03
C PRO A 13 13.33 5.68 2.18
N TYR A 14 13.74 4.63 1.47
CA TYR A 14 13.01 3.40 1.47
C TYR A 14 13.79 2.33 2.21
N ASP A 15 13.21 1.86 3.31
CA ASP A 15 13.73 0.71 4.02
C ASP A 15 13.16 -0.56 3.36
N VAL A 16 14.02 -1.52 3.03
CA VAL A 16 13.60 -2.76 2.38
C VAL A 16 13.79 -3.92 3.34
N THR A 17 12.67 -4.53 3.72
CA THR A 17 12.67 -5.77 4.51
C THR A 17 12.30 -6.94 3.61
N MET A 18 13.11 -7.99 3.59
CA MET A 18 12.80 -9.22 2.87
C MET A 18 12.25 -10.26 3.83
N GLY A 19 11.14 -10.91 3.46
CA GLY A 19 10.65 -12.08 4.17
C GLY A 19 11.50 -13.32 3.87
N GLU A 20 11.57 -14.24 4.82
CA GLU A 20 12.18 -15.54 4.62
C GLU A 20 11.31 -16.44 3.75
N VAL A 21 11.92 -17.48 3.17
CA VAL A 21 11.18 -18.43 2.33
C VAL A 21 10.19 -19.20 3.20
N GLY A 22 8.91 -19.12 2.86
CA GLY A 22 7.83 -19.75 3.63
C GLY A 22 7.38 -18.95 4.85
N GLU A 23 7.95 -17.76 5.10
CA GLU A 23 7.46 -16.86 6.13
C GLU A 23 6.09 -16.30 5.75
N VAL A 24 5.20 -16.23 6.73
CA VAL A 24 3.87 -15.65 6.56
C VAL A 24 4.00 -14.16 6.29
N ALA A 25 3.52 -13.72 5.12
CA ALA A 25 3.46 -12.31 4.79
C ALA A 25 2.59 -11.53 5.80
N PRO A 26 2.96 -10.28 6.13
CA PRO A 26 2.09 -9.41 6.91
C PRO A 26 0.75 -9.20 6.19
N PRO A 27 -0.30 -8.73 6.87
CA PRO A 27 -1.58 -8.48 6.25
C PRO A 27 -1.43 -7.34 5.26
N TYR A 28 -2.05 -7.47 4.08
CA TYR A 28 -1.88 -6.47 3.03
C TYR A 28 -3.14 -6.24 2.21
N VAL A 29 -3.27 -5.06 1.63
CA VAL A 29 -4.29 -4.77 0.61
C VAL A 29 -3.79 -5.30 -0.72
N ARG A 30 -4.50 -6.28 -1.28
CA ARG A 30 -4.15 -6.95 -2.54
C ARG A 30 -4.71 -6.24 -3.76
N TYR A 31 -5.92 -5.70 -3.65
CA TYR A 31 -6.59 -5.08 -4.79
C TYR A 31 -7.70 -4.15 -4.31
N ILE A 32 -7.86 -3.02 -5.01
CA ILE A 32 -8.98 -2.09 -4.85
C ILE A 32 -9.88 -2.28 -6.06
N SER A 33 -11.15 -2.58 -5.82
CA SER A 33 -12.18 -2.62 -6.84
C SER A 33 -13.28 -1.61 -6.52
N ILE A 34 -14.16 -1.36 -7.49
CA ILE A 34 -15.30 -0.44 -7.36
C ILE A 34 -16.19 -0.82 -6.15
N SER A 35 -16.38 -2.12 -5.91
CA SER A 35 -17.33 -2.62 -4.90
C SER A 35 -16.68 -3.27 -3.69
N SER A 36 -15.35 -3.47 -3.67
CA SER A 36 -14.66 -4.08 -2.53
C SER A 36 -13.15 -3.86 -2.53
N LEU A 37 -12.54 -3.90 -1.34
CA LEU A 37 -11.11 -4.09 -1.15
C LEU A 37 -10.84 -5.55 -0.82
N LYS A 38 -9.91 -6.16 -1.55
CA LYS A 38 -9.44 -7.52 -1.26
C LYS A 38 -8.19 -7.46 -0.41
N LEU A 39 -8.21 -8.19 0.70
CA LEU A 39 -7.10 -8.32 1.62
C LEU A 39 -6.37 -9.64 1.37
N GLY A 40 -5.05 -9.60 1.49
CA GLY A 40 -4.16 -10.74 1.48
C GLY A 40 -3.42 -10.88 2.81
N GLY A 41 -2.70 -11.99 2.95
CA GLY A 41 -2.03 -12.39 4.19
C GLY A 41 -2.68 -13.61 4.81
N ASN A 42 -2.24 -13.95 6.02
CA ASN A 42 -2.77 -15.09 6.75
C ASN A 42 -4.19 -14.80 7.29
N LEU A 43 -5.10 -15.77 7.14
CA LEU A 43 -6.50 -15.61 7.52
C LEU A 43 -6.71 -15.45 9.04
N GLU A 44 -5.90 -16.11 9.86
CA GLU A 44 -5.97 -15.99 11.33
C GLU A 44 -5.53 -14.59 11.76
N GLN A 45 -4.49 -14.04 11.14
CA GLN A 45 -4.04 -12.67 11.38
C GLN A 45 -5.11 -11.64 10.98
N LEU A 46 -5.73 -11.81 9.80
CA LEU A 46 -6.83 -10.95 9.36
C LEU A 46 -8.01 -11.01 10.35
N LYS A 47 -8.39 -12.21 10.80
CA LYS A 47 -9.46 -12.40 11.80
C LYS A 47 -9.13 -11.75 13.13
N ALA A 48 -7.88 -11.85 13.60
CA ALA A 48 -7.43 -11.19 14.83
C ALA A 48 -7.53 -9.66 14.75
N LEU A 49 -7.37 -9.10 13.55
CA LEU A 49 -7.57 -7.67 13.26
C LEU A 49 -9.04 -7.30 12.99
N GLY A 50 -9.96 -8.26 13.04
CA GLY A 50 -11.40 -8.06 12.79
C GLY A 50 -11.79 -8.02 11.31
N TYR A 51 -10.91 -8.49 10.42
CA TYR A 51 -11.14 -8.47 8.97
C TYR A 51 -11.39 -9.87 8.40
N LYS A 52 -12.15 -9.91 7.30
CA LYS A 52 -12.23 -11.04 6.38
C LYS A 52 -11.22 -10.83 5.24
N SER A 53 -11.20 -11.72 4.25
CA SER A 53 -10.41 -11.53 3.02
C SER A 53 -10.92 -10.41 2.10
N GLU A 54 -12.09 -9.84 2.40
CA GLU A 54 -12.72 -8.79 1.60
C GLU A 54 -13.47 -7.80 2.49
N ILE A 55 -13.37 -6.51 2.15
CA ILE A 55 -14.14 -5.41 2.72
C ILE A 55 -15.06 -4.88 1.61
N PRO A 56 -16.39 -5.01 1.72
CA PRO A 56 -17.30 -4.42 0.74
C PRO A 56 -17.29 -2.89 0.84
N ILE A 57 -17.34 -2.23 -0.31
CA ILE A 57 -17.57 -0.79 -0.44
C ILE A 57 -19.03 -0.64 -0.88
N SER A 58 -19.81 0.08 -0.08
CA SER A 58 -21.19 0.43 -0.42
C SER A 58 -21.28 1.95 -0.47
N ALA A 59 -21.21 2.49 -1.69
CA ALA A 59 -21.32 3.91 -1.98
C ALA A 59 -22.54 4.17 -2.88
N ASN A 60 -23.18 5.31 -2.71
CA ASN A 60 -24.31 5.72 -3.55
C ASN A 60 -23.87 6.63 -4.71
N SER A 61 -22.63 7.12 -4.68
CA SER A 61 -22.03 7.94 -5.73
C SER A 61 -20.53 7.68 -5.89
N PRO A 62 -19.92 8.02 -7.05
CA PRO A 62 -18.48 7.90 -7.26
C PRO A 62 -17.64 8.75 -6.30
N GLU A 63 -18.17 9.88 -5.82
CA GLU A 63 -17.49 10.73 -4.85
C GLU A 63 -17.46 10.09 -3.46
N GLU A 64 -18.59 9.50 -3.03
CA GLU A 64 -18.68 8.74 -1.78
C GLU A 64 -17.75 7.51 -1.81
N GLU A 65 -17.68 6.82 -2.95
CA GLU A 65 -16.78 5.68 -3.16
C GLU A 65 -15.31 6.08 -2.92
N LYS A 66 -14.86 7.17 -3.54
CA LYS A 66 -13.49 7.68 -3.37
C LYS A 66 -13.19 8.02 -1.91
N GLU A 67 -14.13 8.68 -1.23
CA GLU A 67 -13.96 9.03 0.19
C GLU A 67 -13.91 7.79 1.09
N LEU A 68 -14.76 6.79 0.83
CA LEU A 68 -14.76 5.53 1.57
C LEU A 68 -13.46 4.76 1.36
N VAL A 69 -12.99 4.64 0.10
CA VAL A 69 -11.72 3.99 -0.22
C VAL A 69 -10.57 4.71 0.48
N LEU A 70 -10.51 6.04 0.41
CA LEU A 70 -9.51 6.84 1.11
C LEU A 70 -9.49 6.55 2.62
N LYS A 71 -10.65 6.64 3.28
CA LYS A 71 -10.77 6.37 4.72
C LYS A 71 -10.34 4.95 5.08
N LEU A 72 -10.72 3.97 4.27
CA LEU A 72 -10.35 2.56 4.48
C LEU A 72 -8.84 2.35 4.33
N MET A 73 -8.24 2.90 3.27
CA MET A 73 -6.79 2.79 3.02
C MET A 73 -5.98 3.43 4.17
N LEU A 74 -6.37 4.63 4.63
CA LEU A 74 -5.73 5.28 5.77
C LEU A 74 -5.90 4.49 7.08
N LYS A 75 -7.08 3.89 7.30
CA LYS A 75 -7.33 3.03 8.47
C LYS A 75 -6.47 1.78 8.45
N LEU A 76 -6.37 1.12 7.30
CA LEU A 76 -5.56 -0.08 7.11
C LEU A 76 -4.06 0.24 7.31
N ASN A 77 -3.59 1.39 6.81
CA ASN A 77 -2.21 1.83 7.06
C ASN A 77 -1.92 1.98 8.56
N LYS A 78 -2.83 2.61 9.31
CA LYS A 78 -2.71 2.76 10.78
C LYS A 78 -2.68 1.43 11.53
N GLN A 79 -3.24 0.37 10.95
CA GLN A 79 -3.22 -0.98 11.50
C GLN A 79 -2.01 -1.80 11.06
N GLY A 80 -1.08 -1.20 10.30
CA GLY A 80 0.13 -1.86 9.83
C GLY A 80 -0.07 -2.75 8.61
N PHE A 81 -1.17 -2.60 7.85
CA PHE A 81 -1.31 -3.29 6.58
C PHE A 81 -0.29 -2.77 5.58
N ALA A 82 0.30 -3.69 4.82
CA ALA A 82 1.06 -3.34 3.63
C ALA A 82 0.14 -3.17 2.41
N PHE A 83 0.64 -2.59 1.32
CA PHE A 83 -0.12 -2.28 0.12
C PHE A 83 0.56 -2.92 -1.09
N SER A 84 -0.13 -3.81 -1.80
CA SER A 84 0.50 -4.51 -2.91
C SER A 84 0.72 -3.59 -4.10
N TYR A 85 1.88 -3.73 -4.73
CA TYR A 85 2.13 -3.17 -6.06
C TYR A 85 1.79 -4.20 -7.13
N ASP A 86 0.99 -3.79 -8.11
CA ASP A 86 0.70 -4.57 -9.32
C ASP A 86 0.73 -3.64 -10.55
N PHE A 87 1.69 -3.88 -11.43
CA PHE A 87 1.91 -3.06 -12.63
C PHE A 87 0.89 -3.32 -13.75
N LYS A 88 0.07 -4.38 -13.63
CA LYS A 88 -0.93 -4.75 -14.65
C LYS A 88 -2.26 -4.02 -14.46
N VAL A 89 -2.46 -3.36 -13.32
CA VAL A 89 -3.68 -2.64 -13.00
C VAL A 89 -3.42 -1.14 -13.07
N ALA A 90 -4.44 -0.39 -13.49
CA ALA A 90 -4.31 1.07 -13.65
C ALA A 90 -3.99 1.79 -12.34
N VAL A 91 -4.54 1.32 -11.22
CA VAL A 91 -4.28 1.84 -9.88
C VAL A 91 -4.04 0.66 -8.94
N SER A 92 -2.79 0.49 -8.53
CA SER A 92 -2.44 -0.48 -7.49
C SER A 92 -2.64 0.12 -6.09
N PRO A 93 -2.92 -0.69 -5.04
CA PRO A 93 -2.99 -0.19 -3.67
C PRO A 93 -1.76 0.62 -3.25
N SER A 94 -0.56 0.19 -3.64
CA SER A 94 0.68 0.95 -3.37
C SER A 94 0.70 2.29 -4.12
N SER A 95 0.36 2.30 -5.41
CA SER A 95 0.30 3.53 -6.22
C SER A 95 -0.69 4.55 -5.65
N PHE A 96 -1.83 4.08 -5.14
CA PHE A 96 -2.81 4.93 -4.46
C PHE A 96 -2.20 5.57 -3.20
N MET A 97 -1.52 4.79 -2.35
CA MET A 97 -0.86 5.32 -1.15
C MET A 97 0.27 6.30 -1.47
N MET A 98 1.04 6.03 -2.54
CA MET A 98 2.09 6.92 -3.01
C MET A 98 1.51 8.27 -3.45
N GLU A 99 0.42 8.28 -4.23
CA GLU A 99 -0.26 9.52 -4.61
C GLU A 99 -0.72 10.32 -3.38
N LEU A 100 -1.25 9.65 -2.35
CA LEU A 100 -1.62 10.32 -1.10
C LEU A 100 -0.40 10.91 -0.37
N LEU A 101 0.73 10.21 -0.38
CA LEU A 101 1.98 10.67 0.24
C LEU A 101 2.52 11.91 -0.49
N GLU A 102 2.53 11.90 -1.82
CA GLU A 102 3.01 12.98 -2.69
C GLU A 102 2.14 14.24 -2.64
N ASN A 103 0.84 14.09 -2.36
CA ASN A 103 -0.11 15.19 -2.22
C ASN A 103 -0.29 15.67 -0.77
N ASP A 104 0.58 15.26 0.16
CA ASP A 104 0.50 15.61 1.59
C ASP A 104 -0.84 15.19 2.28
N VAL A 105 -1.60 14.29 1.67
CA VAL A 105 -2.84 13.71 2.24
C VAL A 105 -2.50 12.62 3.27
N LEU A 106 -1.49 11.82 2.98
CA LEU A 106 -0.93 10.83 3.88
C LEU A 106 0.33 11.40 4.55
N THR A 107 0.23 11.73 5.83
CA THR A 107 1.32 12.33 6.62
C THR A 107 2.10 11.30 7.46
N THR A 108 2.04 10.02 7.06
CA THR A 108 2.69 8.90 7.75
C THR A 108 3.33 7.97 6.74
N SER A 109 4.35 7.21 7.15
CA SER A 109 4.91 6.16 6.30
C SER A 109 3.88 5.08 5.98
N PHE A 110 4.06 4.39 4.85
CA PHE A 110 3.32 3.17 4.52
C PHE A 110 4.29 2.10 4.02
N ASN A 111 3.86 0.83 4.09
CA ASN A 111 4.63 -0.29 3.55
C ASN A 111 4.02 -0.76 2.24
N GLU A 112 4.78 -0.80 1.17
CA GLU A 112 4.44 -1.56 -0.02
C GLU A 112 4.86 -3.02 0.16
N ILE A 113 4.06 -3.97 -0.34
CA ILE A 113 4.46 -5.38 -0.45
C ILE A 113 4.57 -5.80 -1.92
N SER A 114 5.63 -6.53 -2.24
CA SER A 114 5.85 -7.14 -3.55
C SER A 114 6.39 -8.56 -3.39
N TRP A 115 6.19 -9.41 -4.40
CA TRP A 115 6.60 -10.81 -4.36
C TRP A 115 7.80 -11.05 -5.27
N SER A 116 8.86 -11.63 -4.73
CA SER A 116 10.07 -12.06 -5.44
C SER A 116 10.04 -13.58 -5.60
N GLY A 117 9.11 -14.07 -6.42
CA GLY A 117 8.81 -15.50 -6.58
C GLY A 117 7.55 -15.94 -5.82
N LYS A 118 7.37 -17.26 -5.67
CA LYS A 118 6.14 -17.83 -5.08
C LYS A 118 6.08 -17.72 -3.56
N ASP A 119 7.22 -17.77 -2.89
CA ASP A 119 7.28 -17.97 -1.43
C ASP A 119 8.12 -16.89 -0.71
N ARG A 120 8.42 -15.79 -1.40
CA ARG A 120 9.22 -14.70 -0.85
C ARG A 120 8.57 -13.36 -1.13
N TRP A 121 8.20 -12.66 -0.07
CA TRP A 121 7.71 -11.29 -0.12
C TRP A 121 8.81 -10.31 0.26
N LYS A 122 8.65 -9.07 -0.19
CA LYS A 122 9.51 -7.92 0.10
C LYS A 122 8.62 -6.76 0.51
N LEU A 123 8.94 -6.14 1.63
CA LEU A 123 8.34 -4.87 2.05
C LEU A 123 9.28 -3.72 1.68
N THR A 124 8.70 -2.68 1.11
CA THR A 124 9.36 -1.41 0.87
C THR A 124 8.63 -0.36 1.72
N LYS A 125 9.28 0.18 2.74
CA LYS A 125 8.71 1.26 3.55
C LYS A 125 8.92 2.59 2.84
N PHE A 126 7.85 3.31 2.53
CA PHE A 126 7.92 4.68 2.02
C PHE A 126 7.73 5.66 3.17
N GLU A 127 8.74 6.49 3.45
CA GLU A 127 8.65 7.50 4.52
C GLU A 127 8.00 8.80 4.03
N TYR A 128 7.12 9.35 4.87
CA TYR A 128 6.61 10.70 4.66
C TYR A 128 7.73 11.72 4.91
N GLN A 129 8.00 12.55 3.90
CA GLN A 129 8.85 13.72 4.04
C GLN A 129 7.99 14.96 3.75
N PRO A 130 7.80 15.87 4.72
CA PRO A 130 7.01 17.06 4.48
C PRO A 130 7.67 17.91 3.38
N SER A 131 6.85 18.35 2.43
CA SER A 131 7.22 19.36 1.45
C SER A 131 7.62 20.64 2.21
N THR A 132 8.93 20.88 2.35
CA THR A 132 9.48 22.09 3.03
C THR A 132 9.32 23.33 2.17
#